data_AF-A0A925LHK9-F1
#
_entry.id   AF-A0A925LHK9-F1
#
_cell.length_a   1.000
_cell.length_b   1.000
_cell.length_c   1.000
_cell.angle_alpha   90.00
_cell.angle_beta   90.00
_cell.angle_gamma   90.00
#
_symmetry.space_group_name_H-M   'P 1'
#
loop_
_entity.id
_entity.type
_entity.pdbx_description
1 polymer ?
#
loop_
_entity_poly.entity_id
_entity_poly.type
_entity_poly.pdbx_seq_one_letter_code
_entity_poly.pdbx_strand_id
1 'polypeptide(L)'
;MKKLISWIVVLAFVLTMVGPGPFTSTVQAQGLLNTGDYVYFGQYNGQPLLWRVITIDDDGDPLLFSEAIVTYKAFDGAENDAFSKFANRQTYGSNRWFDSNIREWLNSKSVFVTYSTTPPSAEAMLEGYNAYDQEPGFLYDFSSKDQEAIKPILHKELLSDADESFFDGGSAPHNFVNTSAKDGVDNYDSAYYEEVQDSVFLLSIKDLADYVQGRGWSYKKSGTAEALAKDESGLAKDSFGSYWLSTPASNKEEFVRYVYDGSYVYYTLAYDGSFGICPALYLDLDLVQLKTGAGTLASPYFVQGINEPIAISDANLEAAIRQTIDQPSGDILLSDVLNITKLDASGRRIESLDGLEKLANLEVIDISYNKIIDLSPLRNLKKIKRIYGQYNEIESLSTLFYDDVEVVSPVEEINITGNNLPATKDTTDKIKELEVKGIEVIYEEINEVNGGVEEIVSTSEGKTKEQLASEVDAVVKQAGFIELPAVNNTVTLTGELLYEPAESAMKVSKQAEKILIQKNLSLNRTIKSTVEVHPTGIDRTKPFTLMLDPTILDVNGADEIEVITEAISISFAPEKLQKDFQSTQLLQFIVQVT
;
A
#
# COMPACT_ATOMS: atom_id res chain seq x y z
N MET A 1 -26.65 59.51 -17.75
CA MET A 1 -27.60 59.08 -16.71
C MET A 1 -28.04 57.65 -16.99
N LYS A 2 -27.83 56.74 -16.00
CA LYS A 2 -28.38 55.36 -15.84
C LYS A 2 -27.94 54.30 -16.89
N LYS A 3 -26.97 53.41 -16.64
CA LYS A 3 -26.88 52.19 -15.77
C LYS A 3 -27.85 51.05 -16.13
N LEU A 4 -27.29 49.93 -16.62
CA LEU A 4 -27.69 48.51 -16.40
C LEU A 4 -26.59 47.62 -17.05
N ILE A 5 -25.48 47.33 -16.37
CA ILE A 5 -25.16 46.08 -15.63
C ILE A 5 -25.65 44.81 -16.35
N SER A 6 -24.73 44.15 -17.06
CA SER A 6 -24.81 42.71 -17.40
C SER A 6 -23.59 42.04 -16.75
N TRP A 7 -23.84 40.99 -15.97
CA TRP A 7 -22.84 40.27 -15.20
C TRP A 7 -22.07 39.32 -16.12
N ILE A 8 -20.77 39.54 -16.26
CA ILE A 8 -19.82 38.52 -16.71
C ILE A 8 -19.14 37.98 -15.45
N VAL A 9 -19.45 36.73 -15.09
CA VAL A 9 -18.71 35.98 -14.08
C VAL A 9 -17.42 35.50 -14.74
N VAL A 10 -16.33 36.24 -14.55
CA VAL A 10 -14.98 35.74 -14.79
C VAL A 10 -14.55 35.05 -13.51
N LEU A 11 -14.55 33.72 -13.50
CA LEU A 11 -14.04 32.91 -12.40
C LEU A 11 -12.52 32.88 -12.51
N ALA A 12 -11.85 33.82 -11.84
CA ALA A 12 -10.40 33.80 -11.67
C ALA A 12 -10.05 32.80 -10.56
N PHE A 13 -9.32 31.74 -10.90
CA PHE A 13 -8.70 30.84 -9.93
C PHE A 13 -7.63 31.62 -9.15
N VAL A 14 -7.93 31.96 -7.89
CA VAL A 14 -6.94 32.44 -6.93
C VAL A 14 -6.31 31.21 -6.27
N LEU A 15 -5.07 30.90 -6.65
CA LEU A 15 -4.23 29.94 -5.93
C LEU A 15 -3.86 30.57 -4.56
N THR A 16 -4.61 30.26 -3.52
CA THR A 16 -4.11 30.44 -2.14
C THR A 16 -3.25 29.23 -1.80
N MET A 17 -1.94 29.44 -1.73
CA MET A 17 -1.01 28.47 -1.14
C MET A 17 -1.37 28.26 0.33
N VAL A 18 -2.08 27.17 0.61
CA VAL A 18 -2.15 26.57 1.95
C VAL A 18 -0.93 25.65 2.04
N GLY A 19 -0.04 25.94 2.98
CA GLY A 19 1.15 25.10 3.23
C GLY A 19 0.77 23.66 3.59
N PRO A 20 1.67 22.68 3.41
CA PRO A 20 1.37 21.30 3.72
C PRO A 20 1.15 21.16 5.23
N GLY A 21 -0.10 20.91 5.63
CA GLY A 21 -0.39 20.39 6.96
C GLY A 21 0.24 19.01 7.15
N PRO A 22 0.46 18.55 8.39
CA PRO A 22 1.01 17.24 8.64
C PRO A 22 0.11 16.18 7.98
N PHE A 23 0.73 15.33 7.17
CA PHE A 23 0.11 14.18 6.54
C PHE A 23 -0.57 13.30 7.60
N THR A 24 -1.88 13.19 7.55
CA THR A 24 -2.64 12.24 8.36
C THR A 24 -3.02 11.03 7.50
N SER A 25 -2.38 9.90 7.83
CA SER A 25 -2.76 8.50 7.63
C SER A 25 -3.31 8.07 6.26
N THR A 26 -2.53 7.19 5.63
CA THR A 26 -2.90 6.24 4.58
C THR A 26 -4.18 5.46 4.96
N VAL A 27 -5.18 5.52 4.06
CA VAL A 27 -6.37 4.66 4.10
C VAL A 27 -6.17 3.49 3.14
N GLN A 28 -6.66 2.33 3.58
CA GLN A 28 -6.59 0.95 3.07
C GLN A 28 -6.52 0.73 1.54
N ALA A 29 -5.64 -0.18 1.09
CA ALA A 29 -5.54 -0.61 -0.32
C ALA A 29 -6.60 -1.65 -0.77
N GLN A 30 -7.39 -2.22 0.15
CA GLN A 30 -8.51 -3.11 -0.20
C GLN A 30 -9.81 -2.43 0.24
N GLY A 31 -10.73 -2.16 -0.71
CA GLY A 31 -11.93 -1.34 -0.49
C GLY A 31 -11.75 0.18 -0.75
N LEU A 32 -10.81 0.54 -1.62
CA LEU A 32 -10.41 1.93 -1.87
C LEU A 32 -11.35 2.67 -2.86
N LEU A 33 -11.97 1.92 -3.77
CA LEU A 33 -13.01 2.40 -4.70
C LEU A 33 -14.29 1.58 -4.52
N ASN A 34 -15.44 2.24 -4.65
CA ASN A 34 -16.75 1.62 -4.62
C ASN A 34 -17.41 1.72 -6.00
N THR A 35 -18.30 0.77 -6.29
CA THR A 35 -19.20 0.86 -7.45
C THR A 35 -19.98 2.18 -7.39
N GLY A 36 -19.90 2.97 -8.47
CA GLY A 36 -20.51 4.28 -8.58
C GLY A 36 -19.55 5.45 -8.36
N ASP A 37 -18.35 5.21 -7.83
CA ASP A 37 -17.33 6.24 -7.64
C ASP A 37 -16.85 6.79 -8.99
N TYR A 38 -16.44 8.06 -8.96
CA TYR A 38 -15.85 8.77 -10.10
C TYR A 38 -14.36 8.94 -9.88
N VAL A 39 -13.57 8.68 -10.93
CA VAL A 39 -12.11 8.75 -10.87
C VAL A 39 -11.53 9.46 -12.10
N TYR A 40 -10.49 10.27 -11.89
CA TYR A 40 -9.57 10.68 -12.94
C TYR A 40 -8.42 9.68 -13.02
N PHE A 41 -8.23 9.09 -14.19
CA PHE A 41 -7.16 8.13 -14.45
C PHE A 41 -6.70 8.22 -15.91
N GLY A 42 -5.40 8.35 -16.14
CA GLY A 42 -4.85 8.55 -17.47
C GLY A 42 -5.31 9.83 -18.17
N GLN A 43 -4.87 9.98 -19.41
CA GLN A 43 -5.18 11.15 -20.24
C GLN A 43 -5.18 10.76 -21.72
N TYR A 44 -5.91 11.51 -22.51
CA TYR A 44 -5.95 11.38 -23.97
C TYR A 44 -5.98 12.76 -24.61
N ASN A 45 -5.10 13.00 -25.59
CA ASN A 45 -4.82 14.31 -26.18
C ASN A 45 -4.47 15.37 -25.11
N GLY A 46 -3.70 14.97 -24.10
CA GLY A 46 -3.32 15.81 -22.96
C GLY A 46 -4.49 16.25 -22.05
N GLN A 47 -5.68 15.66 -22.20
CA GLN A 47 -6.82 15.91 -21.31
C GLN A 47 -7.01 14.74 -20.34
N PRO A 48 -7.18 14.98 -19.03
CA PRO A 48 -7.44 13.92 -18.06
C PRO A 48 -8.78 13.25 -18.35
N LEU A 49 -8.82 11.93 -18.26
CA LEU A 49 -10.02 11.15 -18.50
C LEU A 49 -10.79 10.93 -17.20
N LEU A 50 -12.08 11.28 -17.23
CA LEU A 50 -13.02 11.00 -16.15
C LEU A 50 -13.74 9.69 -16.40
N TRP A 51 -13.72 8.82 -15.40
CA TRP A 51 -14.33 7.50 -15.42
C TRP A 51 -15.32 7.35 -14.29
N ARG A 52 -16.21 6.38 -14.47
CA ARG A 52 -17.05 5.85 -13.40
C ARG A 52 -16.72 4.38 -13.17
N VAL A 53 -16.60 3.99 -11.90
CA VAL A 53 -16.50 2.58 -11.50
C VAL A 53 -17.87 1.95 -11.69
N ILE A 54 -18.04 1.13 -12.73
CA ILE A 54 -19.35 0.55 -13.05
C ILE A 54 -19.62 -0.78 -12.37
N THR A 55 -18.58 -1.56 -12.08
CA THR A 55 -18.66 -2.75 -11.24
C THR A 55 -17.29 -3.03 -10.62
N ILE A 56 -17.24 -3.89 -9.63
CA ILE A 56 -16.02 -4.48 -9.07
C ILE A 56 -16.19 -5.99 -9.24
N ASP A 57 -15.19 -6.67 -9.79
CA ASP A 57 -15.25 -8.12 -9.99
C ASP A 57 -15.00 -8.92 -8.69
N ASP A 58 -14.99 -10.25 -8.79
CA ASP A 58 -14.80 -11.13 -7.65
C ASP A 58 -13.37 -11.06 -7.07
N ASP A 59 -12.39 -10.63 -7.87
CA ASP A 59 -11.00 -10.42 -7.44
C ASP A 59 -10.83 -9.06 -6.73
N GLY A 60 -11.81 -8.17 -6.87
CA GLY A 60 -11.81 -6.83 -6.27
C GLY A 60 -11.36 -5.73 -7.23
N ASP A 61 -11.21 -6.02 -8.52
CA ASP A 61 -10.75 -5.07 -9.52
C ASP A 61 -11.92 -4.27 -10.12
N PRO A 62 -11.85 -2.93 -10.12
CA PRO A 62 -12.91 -2.09 -10.63
C PRO A 62 -12.88 -1.99 -12.16
N LEU A 63 -14.02 -2.26 -12.78
CA LEU A 63 -14.28 -1.91 -14.18
C LEU A 63 -14.62 -0.42 -14.28
N LEU A 64 -13.76 0.34 -14.95
CA LEU A 64 -13.95 1.73 -15.27
C LEU A 64 -14.64 1.88 -16.63
N PHE A 65 -15.60 2.80 -16.72
CA PHE A 65 -16.24 3.20 -17.97
C PHE A 65 -16.19 4.72 -18.12
N SER A 66 -15.78 5.21 -19.29
CA SER A 66 -15.58 6.65 -19.49
C SER A 66 -16.89 7.43 -19.26
N GLU A 67 -16.81 8.58 -18.59
CA GLU A 67 -18.02 9.37 -18.28
C GLU A 67 -18.54 10.14 -19.50
N ALA A 68 -17.70 10.31 -20.52
CA ALA A 68 -18.00 11.01 -21.76
C ALA A 68 -17.51 10.22 -22.99
N ILE A 69 -18.01 10.60 -24.17
CA ILE A 69 -17.42 10.22 -25.45
C ILE A 69 -16.08 10.95 -25.59
N VAL A 70 -14.98 10.20 -25.70
CA VAL A 70 -13.61 10.77 -25.65
C VAL A 70 -13.11 11.21 -27.02
N THR A 71 -13.65 10.63 -28.10
CA THR A 71 -13.36 10.95 -29.50
C THR A 71 -14.44 10.32 -30.40
N TYR A 72 -14.44 10.64 -31.69
CA TYR A 72 -15.30 10.04 -32.71
C TYR A 72 -14.42 9.30 -33.71
N LYS A 73 -14.73 8.02 -33.99
CA LYS A 73 -13.96 7.15 -34.88
C LYS A 73 -14.86 6.05 -35.43
N ALA A 74 -14.54 5.56 -36.62
CA ALA A 74 -15.16 4.36 -37.15
C ALA A 74 -14.71 3.14 -36.34
N PHE A 75 -15.56 2.12 -36.29
CA PHE A 75 -15.21 0.85 -35.67
C PHE A 75 -14.12 0.13 -36.47
N ASP A 76 -14.28 0.09 -37.80
CA ASP A 76 -13.34 -0.57 -38.71
C ASP A 76 -13.42 0.03 -40.11
N GLY A 77 -12.28 0.15 -40.80
CA GLY A 77 -12.23 0.70 -42.15
C GLY A 77 -12.64 -0.28 -43.24
N ALA A 78 -13.11 0.23 -44.37
CA ALA A 78 -13.42 -0.60 -45.54
C ALA A 78 -12.19 -1.43 -45.99
N GLU A 79 -12.37 -2.76 -46.03
CA GLU A 79 -11.29 -3.70 -46.31
C GLU A 79 -10.95 -3.71 -47.81
N ASN A 80 -9.97 -2.91 -48.24
CA ASN A 80 -9.51 -2.91 -49.64
C ASN A 80 -8.65 -4.14 -50.01
N ASP A 81 -8.58 -5.15 -49.13
CA ASP A 81 -7.77 -6.32 -49.38
C ASP A 81 -8.48 -7.32 -50.31
N ALA A 82 -7.69 -8.02 -51.12
CA ALA A 82 -8.20 -9.07 -52.01
C ALA A 82 -8.61 -10.34 -51.24
N PHE A 83 -8.63 -10.30 -49.89
CA PHE A 83 -8.75 -11.45 -49.00
C PHE A 83 -10.06 -11.49 -48.22
N SER A 84 -10.75 -10.36 -48.08
CA SER A 84 -12.07 -10.30 -47.50
C SER A 84 -13.03 -11.16 -48.31
N LYS A 85 -13.47 -12.27 -47.71
CA LYS A 85 -14.42 -13.21 -48.34
C LYS A 85 -15.81 -12.60 -48.53
N PHE A 86 -16.07 -11.45 -47.91
CA PHE A 86 -17.39 -10.83 -47.84
C PHE A 86 -17.38 -9.47 -48.54
N ALA A 87 -18.17 -9.34 -49.61
CA ALA A 87 -18.21 -8.14 -50.44
C ALA A 87 -18.62 -6.88 -49.67
N ASN A 88 -19.41 -7.02 -48.60
CA ASN A 88 -19.83 -5.89 -47.79
C ASN A 88 -18.69 -5.33 -46.94
N ARG A 89 -17.82 -6.17 -46.35
CA ARG A 89 -16.66 -5.70 -45.57
C ARG A 89 -15.67 -4.91 -46.42
N GLN A 90 -15.53 -5.28 -47.70
CA GLN A 90 -14.72 -4.52 -48.66
C GLN A 90 -15.22 -3.09 -48.88
N THR A 91 -16.50 -2.84 -48.63
CA THR A 91 -17.12 -1.52 -48.84
C THR A 91 -17.36 -0.78 -47.52
N TYR A 92 -17.61 -1.51 -46.43
CA TYR A 92 -18.24 -0.96 -45.22
C TYR A 92 -17.49 -1.32 -43.92
N GLY A 93 -16.40 -2.08 -44.00
CA GLY A 93 -15.62 -2.55 -42.86
C GLY A 93 -16.21 -3.79 -42.18
N SER A 94 -15.45 -4.37 -41.26
CA SER A 94 -15.82 -5.55 -40.48
C SER A 94 -16.48 -5.18 -39.15
N ASN A 95 -17.45 -6.00 -38.72
CA ASN A 95 -18.02 -5.90 -37.39
C ASN A 95 -17.36 -6.81 -36.34
N ARG A 96 -16.32 -7.54 -36.70
CA ARG A 96 -15.60 -8.43 -35.79
C ARG A 96 -14.65 -7.61 -34.91
N TRP A 97 -14.76 -7.77 -33.58
CA TRP A 97 -13.95 -6.99 -32.64
C TRP A 97 -12.46 -7.33 -32.71
N PHE A 98 -12.10 -8.61 -32.83
CA PHE A 98 -10.73 -9.14 -32.69
C PHE A 98 -9.69 -8.42 -33.56
N ASP A 99 -10.02 -8.15 -34.82
CA ASP A 99 -9.16 -7.52 -35.83
C ASP A 99 -9.64 -6.11 -36.23
N SER A 100 -10.58 -5.54 -35.49
CA SER A 100 -11.07 -4.19 -35.76
C SER A 100 -9.98 -3.12 -35.53
N ASN A 101 -9.94 -2.14 -36.42
CA ASN A 101 -9.02 -1.00 -36.27
C ASN A 101 -9.19 -0.29 -34.91
N ILE A 102 -10.42 -0.16 -34.40
CA ILE A 102 -10.66 0.54 -33.13
C ILE A 102 -10.05 -0.20 -31.94
N ARG A 103 -10.09 -1.53 -31.92
CA ARG A 103 -9.48 -2.36 -30.86
C ARG A 103 -7.96 -2.21 -30.86
N GLU A 104 -7.34 -2.29 -32.04
CA GLU A 104 -5.90 -2.15 -32.22
C GLU A 104 -5.42 -0.74 -31.79
N TRP A 105 -6.20 0.28 -32.12
CA TRP A 105 -5.95 1.65 -31.66
C TRP A 105 -6.11 1.81 -30.15
N LEU A 106 -7.18 1.27 -29.55
CA LEU A 106 -7.45 1.33 -28.10
C LEU A 106 -6.34 0.70 -27.26
N ASN A 107 -5.72 -0.37 -27.76
CA ASN A 107 -4.70 -1.13 -27.03
C ASN A 107 -3.26 -0.73 -27.41
N SER A 108 -3.08 0.25 -28.32
CA SER A 108 -1.75 0.68 -28.75
C SER A 108 -1.16 1.76 -27.84
N LYS A 109 0.09 1.54 -27.42
CA LYS A 109 0.96 2.49 -26.71
C LYS A 109 1.89 3.27 -27.68
N SER A 110 1.76 3.03 -28.99
CA SER A 110 2.68 3.52 -30.02
C SER A 110 2.21 4.85 -30.62
N VAL A 111 3.18 5.68 -31.04
CA VAL A 111 2.92 6.86 -31.90
C VAL A 111 2.35 6.44 -33.26
N PHE A 112 2.75 5.26 -33.75
CA PHE A 112 2.31 4.70 -35.02
C PHE A 112 1.66 3.34 -34.77
N VAL A 113 0.35 3.27 -34.93
CA VAL A 113 -0.41 2.03 -34.76
C VAL A 113 -0.21 1.14 -35.98
N THR A 114 0.03 -0.15 -35.75
CA THR A 114 0.04 -1.15 -36.82
C THR A 114 -1.33 -1.81 -36.83
N TYR A 115 -1.99 -1.75 -37.99
CA TYR A 115 -3.30 -2.36 -38.19
C TYR A 115 -3.16 -3.69 -38.92
N SER A 116 -3.90 -4.70 -38.49
CA SER A 116 -3.90 -6.03 -39.13
C SER A 116 -4.73 -6.08 -40.41
N THR A 117 -5.71 -5.19 -40.53
CA THR A 117 -6.56 -5.00 -41.72
C THR A 117 -6.20 -3.71 -42.46
N THR A 118 -7.05 -3.29 -43.41
CA THR A 118 -6.84 -2.01 -44.11
C THR A 118 -6.83 -0.87 -43.10
N PRO A 119 -5.77 -0.03 -43.05
CA PRO A 119 -5.72 1.06 -42.09
C PRO A 119 -6.91 2.02 -42.23
N PRO A 120 -7.37 2.64 -41.13
CA PRO A 120 -8.53 3.52 -41.11
C PRO A 120 -8.20 4.91 -41.66
N SER A 121 -7.78 4.97 -42.93
CA SER A 121 -7.52 6.20 -43.67
C SER A 121 -8.83 6.87 -44.13
N ALA A 122 -8.77 8.13 -44.53
CA ALA A 122 -9.95 8.84 -45.03
C ALA A 122 -10.62 8.13 -46.22
N GLU A 123 -9.87 7.43 -47.06
CA GLU A 123 -10.43 6.65 -48.17
C GLU A 123 -11.19 5.40 -47.73
N ALA A 124 -10.88 4.88 -46.54
CA ALA A 124 -11.54 3.71 -45.96
C ALA A 124 -12.78 4.06 -45.13
N MET A 125 -12.99 5.33 -44.79
CA MET A 125 -14.10 5.81 -43.95
C MET A 125 -15.28 6.34 -44.76
N LEU A 126 -16.49 6.25 -44.20
CA LEU A 126 -17.66 6.93 -44.77
C LEU A 126 -17.42 8.44 -44.84
N GLU A 127 -17.49 9.00 -46.06
CA GLU A 127 -17.26 10.43 -46.35
C GLU A 127 -15.89 10.96 -45.89
N GLY A 128 -14.96 10.07 -45.55
CA GLY A 128 -13.62 10.41 -45.05
C GLY A 128 -13.55 10.99 -43.64
N TYR A 129 -14.62 10.89 -42.86
CA TYR A 129 -14.67 11.49 -41.54
C TYR A 129 -13.89 10.72 -40.49
N ASN A 130 -13.15 11.47 -39.66
CA ASN A 130 -12.52 11.01 -38.44
C ASN A 130 -11.57 9.82 -38.65
N ALA A 131 -10.82 9.84 -39.76
CA ALA A 131 -9.74 8.91 -40.04
C ALA A 131 -8.64 8.98 -38.97
N TYR A 132 -7.99 7.86 -38.67
CA TYR A 132 -7.08 7.77 -37.53
C TYR A 132 -5.87 6.84 -37.74
N ASP A 133 -5.57 6.54 -39.01
CA ASP A 133 -4.38 5.80 -39.41
C ASP A 133 -3.06 6.55 -39.11
N GLN A 134 -3.13 7.88 -38.97
CA GLN A 134 -1.99 8.75 -38.63
C GLN A 134 -1.99 9.23 -37.17
N GLU A 135 -2.94 8.78 -36.34
CA GLU A 135 -3.01 9.14 -34.93
C GLU A 135 -2.20 8.15 -34.05
N PRO A 136 -1.61 8.64 -32.93
CA PRO A 136 -1.12 7.76 -31.88
C PRO A 136 -2.22 6.86 -31.33
N GLY A 137 -1.82 5.69 -30.82
CA GLY A 137 -2.72 4.80 -30.09
C GLY A 137 -3.30 5.44 -28.83
N PHE A 138 -4.45 4.96 -28.37
CA PHE A 138 -5.17 5.53 -27.24
C PHE A 138 -4.32 5.60 -25.95
N LEU A 139 -3.52 4.55 -25.69
CA LEU A 139 -2.68 4.47 -24.49
C LEU A 139 -1.38 5.27 -24.60
N TYR A 140 -1.07 5.87 -25.75
CA TYR A 140 0.18 6.61 -25.96
C TYR A 140 0.39 7.75 -24.95
N ASP A 141 -0.69 8.48 -24.62
CA ASP A 141 -0.63 9.64 -23.71
C ASP A 141 -0.67 9.25 -22.23
N PHE A 142 -0.97 7.99 -21.90
CA PHE A 142 -0.92 7.49 -20.52
C PHE A 142 0.53 7.42 -20.05
N SER A 143 0.78 7.73 -18.78
CA SER A 143 2.12 7.51 -18.21
C SER A 143 2.44 6.02 -18.19
N SER A 144 3.72 5.62 -18.26
CA SER A 144 4.10 4.20 -18.23
C SER A 144 3.52 3.46 -17.01
N LYS A 145 3.46 4.13 -15.86
CA LYS A 145 2.86 3.57 -14.64
C LYS A 145 1.36 3.40 -14.74
N ASP A 146 0.65 4.34 -15.36
CA ASP A 146 -0.79 4.19 -15.62
C ASP A 146 -1.04 3.06 -16.63
N GLN A 147 -0.19 2.92 -17.66
CA GLN A 147 -0.30 1.84 -18.64
C GLN A 147 -0.09 0.45 -18.01
N GLU A 148 0.74 0.35 -16.97
CA GLU A 148 1.01 -0.89 -16.22
C GLU A 148 -0.08 -1.20 -15.19
N ALA A 149 -0.75 -0.17 -14.68
CA ALA A 149 -1.87 -0.33 -13.75
C ALA A 149 -3.19 -0.73 -14.44
N ILE A 150 -3.24 -0.79 -15.76
CA ILE A 150 -4.41 -1.31 -16.49
C ILE A 150 -4.30 -2.82 -16.55
N LYS A 151 -5.25 -3.53 -15.91
CA LYS A 151 -5.29 -4.99 -15.87
C LYS A 151 -5.75 -5.53 -17.23
N PRO A 152 -4.92 -6.28 -17.98
CA PRO A 152 -5.38 -6.98 -19.17
C PRO A 152 -6.36 -8.10 -18.76
N ILE A 153 -7.47 -8.22 -19.47
CA ILE A 153 -8.47 -9.25 -19.23
C ILE A 153 -8.61 -10.15 -20.45
N LEU A 154 -8.98 -11.40 -20.21
CA LEU A 154 -9.52 -12.27 -21.25
C LEU A 154 -11.05 -12.21 -21.15
N HIS A 155 -11.71 -11.75 -22.21
CA HIS A 155 -13.17 -11.58 -22.19
C HIS A 155 -13.85 -12.10 -23.45
N LYS A 156 -15.16 -12.30 -23.31
CA LYS A 156 -16.04 -12.90 -24.30
C LYS A 156 -16.51 -11.84 -25.29
N GLU A 157 -16.16 -11.99 -26.55
CA GLU A 157 -16.65 -11.13 -27.62
C GLU A 157 -17.51 -11.92 -28.61
N LEU A 158 -18.72 -11.42 -28.86
CA LEU A 158 -19.69 -12.14 -29.68
C LEU A 158 -19.26 -12.14 -31.15
N LEU A 159 -19.60 -13.24 -31.84
CA LEU A 159 -19.36 -13.41 -33.26
C LEU A 159 -20.63 -13.19 -34.07
N SER A 160 -20.45 -12.68 -35.30
CA SER A 160 -21.49 -12.70 -36.32
C SER A 160 -21.57 -14.07 -37.00
N ASP A 161 -22.64 -14.34 -37.75
CA ASP A 161 -22.82 -15.54 -38.57
C ASP A 161 -21.67 -15.71 -39.57
N ALA A 162 -21.06 -14.60 -40.03
CA ALA A 162 -19.93 -14.62 -40.96
C ALA A 162 -18.63 -15.10 -40.30
N ASP A 163 -18.52 -15.00 -38.98
CA ASP A 163 -17.32 -15.30 -38.22
C ASP A 163 -17.47 -16.54 -37.32
N GLU A 164 -18.59 -17.26 -37.41
CA GLU A 164 -18.87 -18.45 -36.58
C GLU A 164 -17.71 -19.46 -36.58
N SER A 165 -16.94 -19.58 -37.66
CA SER A 165 -15.80 -20.51 -37.73
C SER A 165 -14.64 -20.19 -36.77
N PHE A 166 -14.61 -19.00 -36.18
CA PHE A 166 -13.56 -18.56 -35.24
C PHE A 166 -13.94 -18.78 -33.77
N PHE A 167 -15.11 -19.36 -33.49
CA PHE A 167 -15.60 -19.47 -32.12
C PHE A 167 -14.73 -20.33 -31.21
N ASP A 168 -14.55 -19.86 -29.98
CA ASP A 168 -14.03 -20.64 -28.85
C ASP A 168 -15.16 -21.33 -28.09
N GLY A 169 -16.39 -20.78 -28.17
CA GLY A 169 -17.56 -21.38 -27.55
C GLY A 169 -18.89 -20.79 -28.01
N GLY A 170 -19.98 -21.26 -27.39
CA GLY A 170 -21.35 -20.94 -27.79
C GLY A 170 -22.00 -22.08 -28.60
N SER A 171 -23.29 -21.93 -28.86
CA SER A 171 -24.11 -22.98 -29.48
C SER A 171 -25.15 -22.47 -30.48
N ALA A 172 -25.25 -21.14 -30.63
CA ALA A 172 -26.20 -20.49 -31.52
C ALA A 172 -25.72 -19.07 -31.87
N PRO A 173 -26.24 -18.46 -32.95
CA PRO A 173 -26.08 -17.03 -33.18
C PRO A 173 -26.74 -16.18 -32.09
N HIS A 174 -26.20 -14.99 -31.83
CA HIS A 174 -26.88 -13.98 -31.00
C HIS A 174 -28.15 -13.50 -31.73
N ASN A 175 -29.25 -13.32 -30.99
CA ASN A 175 -30.54 -12.95 -31.57
C ASN A 175 -31.10 -11.75 -30.82
N PHE A 176 -30.79 -10.56 -31.31
CA PHE A 176 -31.21 -9.32 -30.68
C PHE A 176 -31.88 -8.36 -31.68
N VAL A 177 -33.10 -7.94 -31.32
CA VAL A 177 -33.90 -6.97 -32.07
C VAL A 177 -33.69 -5.58 -31.50
N ASN A 178 -33.43 -4.59 -32.37
CA ASN A 178 -33.05 -3.21 -32.06
C ASN A 178 -34.01 -2.51 -31.08
N THR A 179 -33.77 -2.65 -29.78
CA THR A 179 -34.65 -2.19 -28.71
C THR A 179 -33.79 -1.69 -27.54
N SER A 180 -33.87 -2.31 -26.37
CA SER A 180 -33.12 -1.94 -25.17
C SER A 180 -31.91 -2.86 -24.97
N ALA A 181 -30.83 -2.38 -24.34
CA ALA A 181 -29.68 -3.22 -24.01
C ALA A 181 -30.08 -4.45 -23.18
N LYS A 182 -31.04 -4.32 -22.25
CA LYS A 182 -31.64 -5.43 -21.51
C LYS A 182 -32.22 -6.55 -22.39
N ASP A 183 -32.79 -6.24 -23.54
CA ASP A 183 -33.35 -7.27 -24.43
C ASP A 183 -32.23 -7.98 -25.22
N GLY A 184 -31.03 -7.40 -25.22
CA GLY A 184 -29.82 -7.95 -25.83
C GLY A 184 -29.12 -9.04 -25.03
N VAL A 185 -29.57 -9.32 -23.80
CA VAL A 185 -28.95 -10.34 -22.94
C VAL A 185 -29.59 -11.73 -23.10
N ASP A 186 -30.79 -11.83 -23.67
CA ASP A 186 -31.66 -13.02 -23.64
C ASP A 186 -30.98 -14.31 -24.15
N ASN A 187 -30.07 -14.23 -25.12
CA ASN A 187 -29.26 -15.36 -25.56
C ASN A 187 -27.75 -15.07 -25.63
N TYR A 188 -27.27 -14.05 -24.91
CA TYR A 188 -25.85 -13.67 -24.91
C TYR A 188 -24.94 -14.80 -24.42
N ASP A 189 -25.35 -15.51 -23.38
CA ASP A 189 -24.51 -16.55 -22.76
C ASP A 189 -24.35 -17.78 -23.65
N SER A 190 -25.35 -18.08 -24.49
CA SER A 190 -25.32 -19.20 -25.45
C SER A 190 -24.84 -18.82 -26.85
N ALA A 191 -24.68 -17.53 -27.12
CA ALA A 191 -24.23 -17.01 -28.41
C ALA A 191 -22.79 -17.44 -28.73
N TYR A 192 -22.48 -17.60 -30.02
CA TYR A 192 -21.12 -17.81 -30.50
C TYR A 192 -20.21 -16.65 -30.12
N TYR A 193 -19.01 -16.98 -29.68
CA TYR A 193 -18.03 -16.01 -29.22
C TYR A 193 -16.61 -16.49 -29.45
N GLU A 194 -15.69 -15.54 -29.44
CA GLU A 194 -14.26 -15.74 -29.30
C GLU A 194 -13.74 -15.08 -28.02
N GLU A 195 -12.69 -15.64 -27.44
CA GLU A 195 -12.00 -15.06 -26.30
C GLU A 195 -10.91 -14.10 -26.78
N VAL A 196 -11.00 -12.85 -26.32
CA VAL A 196 -10.08 -11.79 -26.74
C VAL A 196 -9.38 -11.25 -25.51
N GLN A 197 -8.06 -11.07 -25.60
CA GLN A 197 -7.30 -10.45 -24.52
C GLN A 197 -7.12 -8.95 -24.80
N ASP A 198 -7.65 -8.10 -23.93
CA ASP A 198 -7.65 -6.64 -24.08
C ASP A 198 -7.30 -5.93 -22.76
N SER A 199 -6.62 -4.79 -22.88
CA SER A 199 -6.40 -3.85 -21.76
C SER A 199 -7.46 -2.75 -21.75
N VAL A 200 -7.86 -2.27 -22.94
CA VAL A 200 -8.93 -1.28 -23.13
C VAL A 200 -9.89 -1.79 -24.19
N PHE A 201 -11.19 -1.68 -23.92
CA PHE A 201 -12.24 -2.21 -24.79
C PHE A 201 -13.46 -1.30 -24.83
N LEU A 202 -14.40 -1.61 -25.71
CA LEU A 202 -15.76 -1.05 -25.68
C LEU A 202 -16.67 -2.03 -24.94
N LEU A 203 -17.62 -1.53 -24.16
CA LEU A 203 -18.55 -2.42 -23.45
C LEU A 203 -19.32 -3.29 -24.45
N SER A 204 -19.51 -4.56 -24.08
CA SER A 204 -20.49 -5.40 -24.75
C SER A 204 -21.91 -4.93 -24.42
N ILE A 205 -22.90 -5.41 -25.18
CA ILE A 205 -24.31 -5.16 -24.87
C ILE A 205 -24.70 -5.70 -23.49
N LYS A 206 -24.07 -6.80 -23.05
CA LYS A 206 -24.31 -7.40 -21.73
C LYS A 206 -23.73 -6.55 -20.61
N ASP A 207 -22.50 -6.06 -20.76
CA ASP A 207 -21.88 -5.17 -19.75
C ASP A 207 -22.68 -3.88 -19.60
N LEU A 208 -23.13 -3.31 -20.72
CA LEU A 208 -23.99 -2.13 -20.71
C LEU A 208 -25.32 -2.42 -19.97
N ALA A 209 -25.96 -3.55 -20.28
CA ALA A 209 -27.24 -3.95 -19.70
C ALA A 209 -27.13 -4.24 -18.20
N ASP A 210 -26.14 -5.04 -17.80
CA ASP A 210 -25.98 -5.50 -16.43
C ASP A 210 -25.38 -4.40 -15.56
N TYR A 211 -24.32 -3.76 -16.04
CA TYR A 211 -23.50 -2.92 -15.18
C TYR A 211 -23.87 -1.45 -15.18
N VAL A 212 -24.55 -0.97 -16.22
CA VAL A 212 -24.97 0.44 -16.33
C VAL A 212 -26.50 0.56 -16.24
N GLN A 213 -27.21 -0.06 -17.17
CA GLN A 213 -28.68 0.02 -17.22
C GLN A 213 -29.34 -0.70 -16.03
N GLY A 214 -28.82 -1.86 -15.64
CA GLY A 214 -29.31 -2.66 -14.51
C GLY A 214 -29.24 -1.91 -13.18
N ARG A 215 -28.26 -1.01 -13.04
CA ARG A 215 -28.09 -0.11 -11.88
C ARG A 215 -28.94 1.16 -11.94
N GLY A 216 -29.72 1.34 -13.00
CA GLY A 216 -30.57 2.52 -13.20
C GLY A 216 -29.77 3.77 -13.58
N TRP A 217 -28.53 3.62 -14.03
CA TRP A 217 -27.72 4.74 -14.49
C TRP A 217 -28.02 5.08 -15.94
N SER A 218 -27.96 6.37 -16.26
CA SER A 218 -27.98 6.84 -17.63
C SER A 218 -26.72 6.38 -18.34
N TYR A 219 -26.91 5.78 -19.51
CA TYR A 219 -25.82 5.54 -20.46
C TYR A 219 -25.90 6.51 -21.65
N LYS A 220 -26.62 7.63 -21.50
CA LYS A 220 -26.49 8.79 -22.37
C LYS A 220 -25.16 9.48 -22.09
N LYS A 221 -24.34 9.65 -23.12
CA LYS A 221 -23.02 10.26 -23.04
C LYS A 221 -22.95 11.48 -23.95
N SER A 222 -22.27 12.52 -23.49
CA SER A 222 -21.93 13.67 -24.34
C SER A 222 -20.47 13.57 -24.74
N GLY A 223 -20.13 14.10 -25.92
CA GLY A 223 -18.74 14.33 -26.30
C GLY A 223 -18.04 15.27 -25.33
N THR A 224 -16.77 14.99 -25.02
CA THR A 224 -15.90 16.00 -24.42
C THR A 224 -15.79 17.23 -25.34
N ALA A 225 -15.42 18.38 -24.78
CA ALA A 225 -15.22 19.59 -25.60
C ALA A 225 -14.19 19.36 -26.71
N GLU A 226 -13.15 18.57 -26.43
CA GLU A 226 -12.11 18.20 -27.39
C GLU A 226 -12.64 17.25 -28.48
N ALA A 227 -13.40 16.21 -28.11
CA ALA A 227 -14.02 15.30 -29.07
C ALA A 227 -14.95 16.05 -30.05
N LEU A 228 -15.77 16.96 -29.53
CA LEU A 228 -16.68 17.77 -30.34
C LEU A 228 -15.97 18.81 -31.20
N ALA A 229 -14.76 19.24 -30.82
CA ALA A 229 -13.95 20.18 -31.59
C ALA A 229 -13.21 19.49 -32.74
N LYS A 230 -12.85 18.21 -32.55
CA LYS A 230 -12.15 17.39 -33.54
C LYS A 230 -13.05 16.60 -34.48
N ASP A 231 -14.35 16.48 -34.18
CA ASP A 231 -15.29 15.80 -35.07
C ASP A 231 -15.37 16.47 -36.45
N GLU A 232 -14.95 15.72 -37.48
CA GLU A 232 -14.94 16.14 -38.87
C GLU A 232 -16.30 15.97 -39.55
N SER A 233 -17.16 15.09 -39.04
CA SER A 233 -18.49 14.84 -39.60
C SER A 233 -19.44 16.02 -39.40
N GLY A 234 -19.24 16.78 -38.31
CA GLY A 234 -20.16 17.82 -37.84
C GLY A 234 -21.47 17.25 -37.27
N LEU A 235 -21.67 15.93 -37.32
CA LEU A 235 -22.86 15.24 -36.85
C LEU A 235 -22.80 14.95 -35.36
N ALA A 236 -21.63 15.01 -34.71
CA ALA A 236 -21.49 14.69 -33.29
C ALA A 236 -22.45 15.49 -32.38
N LYS A 237 -22.67 16.77 -32.69
CA LYS A 237 -23.58 17.65 -31.92
C LYS A 237 -25.05 17.27 -32.09
N ASP A 238 -25.40 16.66 -33.22
CA ASP A 238 -26.74 16.22 -33.59
C ASP A 238 -26.93 14.71 -33.39
N SER A 239 -25.86 13.95 -33.12
CA SER A 239 -25.82 12.49 -32.98
C SER A 239 -26.52 11.95 -31.72
N PHE A 240 -27.06 12.85 -30.90
CA PHE A 240 -27.67 12.54 -29.61
C PHE A 240 -26.74 11.80 -28.62
N GLY A 241 -25.43 11.82 -28.84
CA GLY A 241 -24.48 11.10 -27.98
C GLY A 241 -24.41 9.61 -28.32
N SER A 242 -24.45 9.30 -29.62
CA SER A 242 -24.34 7.91 -30.09
C SER A 242 -22.89 7.41 -30.04
N TYR A 243 -22.69 6.18 -29.58
CA TYR A 243 -21.35 5.58 -29.43
C TYR A 243 -21.37 4.06 -29.63
N TRP A 244 -20.23 3.52 -30.06
CA TRP A 244 -20.07 2.10 -30.37
C TRP A 244 -20.11 1.19 -29.14
N LEU A 245 -20.60 -0.04 -29.34
CA LEU A 245 -20.38 -1.19 -28.48
C LEU A 245 -19.45 -2.17 -29.21
N SER A 246 -18.80 -3.09 -28.49
CA SER A 246 -18.01 -4.16 -29.13
C SER A 246 -18.89 -5.18 -29.86
N THR A 247 -20.18 -5.23 -29.53
CA THR A 247 -21.11 -6.26 -30.00
C THR A 247 -21.46 -6.13 -31.49
N PRO A 248 -21.33 -7.19 -32.30
CA PRO A 248 -21.74 -7.18 -33.71
C PRO A 248 -23.26 -7.29 -33.90
N ALA A 249 -23.72 -6.94 -35.11
CA ALA A 249 -25.00 -7.44 -35.62
C ALA A 249 -24.80 -8.86 -36.18
N SER A 250 -25.57 -9.82 -35.66
CA SER A 250 -25.29 -11.24 -35.89
C SER A 250 -25.45 -11.67 -37.35
N ASN A 251 -26.42 -11.13 -38.07
CA ASN A 251 -26.73 -11.56 -39.45
C ASN A 251 -26.17 -10.64 -40.54
N LYS A 252 -25.24 -9.74 -40.18
CA LYS A 252 -24.66 -8.76 -41.11
C LYS A 252 -23.23 -8.42 -40.73
N GLU A 253 -22.29 -8.87 -41.53
CA GLU A 253 -20.84 -8.84 -41.29
C GLU A 253 -20.20 -7.44 -41.25
N GLU A 254 -20.95 -6.41 -41.66
CA GLU A 254 -20.52 -5.01 -41.74
C GLU A 254 -21.22 -4.10 -40.71
N PHE A 255 -22.17 -4.63 -39.94
CA PHE A 255 -22.98 -3.85 -39.01
C PHE A 255 -22.56 -4.08 -37.56
N VAL A 256 -22.27 -3.00 -36.85
CA VAL A 256 -21.85 -2.97 -35.44
C VAL A 256 -22.94 -2.33 -34.60
N ARG A 257 -23.12 -2.81 -33.36
CA ARG A 257 -24.09 -2.26 -32.43
C ARG A 257 -23.61 -0.94 -31.85
N TYR A 258 -24.54 0.00 -31.68
CA TYR A 258 -24.27 1.29 -31.07
C TYR A 258 -25.43 1.75 -30.20
N VAL A 259 -25.12 2.56 -29.19
CA VAL A 259 -26.11 3.22 -28.35
C VAL A 259 -26.64 4.45 -29.06
N TYR A 260 -27.97 4.60 -29.13
CA TYR A 260 -28.65 5.78 -29.67
C TYR A 260 -29.34 6.59 -28.57
N ASP A 261 -28.99 7.87 -28.46
CA ASP A 261 -29.52 8.83 -27.48
C ASP A 261 -29.50 8.34 -26.02
N GLY A 262 -28.60 7.40 -25.70
CA GLY A 262 -28.54 6.75 -24.39
C GLY A 262 -29.78 5.96 -23.99
N SER A 263 -30.61 5.57 -24.95
CA SER A 263 -31.93 4.96 -24.69
C SER A 263 -32.18 3.65 -25.43
N TYR A 264 -31.58 3.48 -26.61
CA TYR A 264 -31.79 2.32 -27.46
C TYR A 264 -30.46 1.78 -27.99
N VAL A 265 -30.45 0.52 -28.38
CA VAL A 265 -29.31 -0.08 -29.08
C VAL A 265 -29.73 -0.44 -30.50
N TYR A 266 -29.06 0.17 -31.47
CA TYR A 266 -29.26 -0.07 -32.90
C TYR A 266 -27.99 -0.67 -33.52
N TYR A 267 -27.95 -0.79 -34.84
CA TYR A 267 -26.75 -1.12 -35.59
C TYR A 267 -26.56 -0.16 -36.76
N THR A 268 -25.32 0.05 -37.17
CA THR A 268 -24.95 0.79 -38.39
C THR A 268 -23.61 0.27 -38.94
N LEU A 269 -23.17 0.80 -40.08
CA LEU A 269 -21.99 0.34 -40.82
C LEU A 269 -20.69 0.64 -40.05
N ALA A 270 -19.76 -0.33 -40.01
CA ALA A 270 -18.54 -0.26 -39.20
C ALA A 270 -17.62 0.92 -39.56
N TYR A 271 -17.52 1.27 -40.85
CA TYR A 271 -16.70 2.38 -41.37
C TYR A 271 -17.24 3.80 -41.11
N ASP A 272 -18.33 3.95 -40.35
CA ASP A 272 -18.92 5.25 -40.07
C ASP A 272 -18.16 5.97 -38.94
N GLY A 273 -17.39 6.98 -39.32
CA GLY A 273 -16.59 7.80 -38.40
C GLY A 273 -17.37 8.70 -37.45
N SER A 274 -18.70 8.83 -37.61
CA SER A 274 -19.50 9.81 -36.85
C SER A 274 -19.91 9.37 -35.43
N PHE A 275 -19.49 8.17 -35.02
CA PHE A 275 -19.88 7.58 -33.73
C PHE A 275 -18.80 7.73 -32.66
N GLY A 276 -19.27 7.97 -31.43
CA GLY A 276 -18.41 8.20 -30.30
C GLY A 276 -17.72 6.94 -29.79
N ILE A 277 -16.58 7.14 -29.15
CA ILE A 277 -15.81 6.12 -28.44
C ILE A 277 -15.96 6.35 -26.93
N CYS A 278 -16.46 5.33 -26.22
CA CYS A 278 -16.52 5.29 -24.77
C CYS A 278 -15.70 4.08 -24.28
N PRO A 279 -14.41 4.25 -23.99
CA PRO A 279 -13.57 3.15 -23.54
C PRO A 279 -13.97 2.64 -22.16
N ALA A 280 -13.66 1.39 -21.90
CA ALA A 280 -13.71 0.72 -20.62
C ALA A 280 -12.40 -0.05 -20.37
N LEU A 281 -12.03 -0.20 -19.10
CA LEU A 281 -10.83 -0.93 -18.68
C LEU A 281 -10.95 -1.39 -17.23
N TYR A 282 -10.24 -2.45 -16.86
CA TYR A 282 -10.03 -2.83 -15.46
C TYR A 282 -8.77 -2.17 -14.92
N LEU A 283 -8.85 -1.72 -13.67
CA LEU A 283 -7.72 -1.13 -12.96
C LEU A 283 -7.19 -2.14 -11.96
N ASP A 284 -5.88 -2.39 -11.96
CA ASP A 284 -5.21 -3.16 -10.91
C ASP A 284 -5.04 -2.27 -9.68
N LEU A 285 -5.79 -2.56 -8.61
CA LEU A 285 -5.76 -1.74 -7.40
C LEU A 285 -4.44 -1.82 -6.64
N ASP A 286 -3.66 -2.88 -6.82
CA ASP A 286 -2.35 -3.01 -6.18
C ASP A 286 -1.28 -2.14 -6.87
N LEU A 287 -1.53 -1.73 -8.12
CA LEU A 287 -0.66 -0.86 -8.92
C LEU A 287 -1.13 0.59 -9.01
N VAL A 288 -2.03 1.03 -8.14
CA VAL A 288 -2.47 2.44 -8.10
C VAL A 288 -2.41 3.05 -6.71
N GLN A 289 -2.29 4.38 -6.71
CA GLN A 289 -2.47 5.20 -5.52
C GLN A 289 -3.61 6.19 -5.75
N LEU A 290 -4.55 6.24 -4.80
CA LEU A 290 -5.52 7.33 -4.70
C LEU A 290 -4.90 8.50 -3.94
N LYS A 291 -4.95 9.69 -4.53
CA LYS A 291 -4.35 10.89 -3.92
C LYS A 291 -5.35 11.77 -3.18
N THR A 292 -6.42 12.19 -3.85
CA THR A 292 -7.39 13.16 -3.35
C THR A 292 -8.75 12.92 -3.98
N GLY A 293 -9.83 13.40 -3.34
CA GLY A 293 -11.21 13.29 -3.83
C GLY A 293 -12.13 12.62 -2.83
N ALA A 294 -13.42 12.58 -3.15
CA ALA A 294 -14.46 11.92 -2.35
C ALA A 294 -15.27 10.90 -3.17
N GLY A 295 -14.80 10.52 -4.37
CA GLY A 295 -15.47 9.58 -5.26
C GLY A 295 -16.76 10.09 -5.91
N THR A 296 -17.15 11.34 -5.67
CA THR A 296 -18.38 11.91 -6.26
C THR A 296 -18.08 12.56 -7.61
N LEU A 297 -19.08 12.73 -8.49
CA LEU A 297 -18.91 13.45 -9.76
C LEU A 297 -18.34 14.87 -9.56
N ALA A 298 -18.72 15.55 -8.46
CA ALA A 298 -18.23 16.89 -8.14
C ALA A 298 -16.82 16.90 -7.50
N SER A 299 -16.38 15.76 -6.94
CA SER A 299 -15.06 15.59 -6.36
C SER A 299 -14.55 14.16 -6.64
N PRO A 300 -14.17 13.85 -7.89
CA PRO A 300 -13.67 12.54 -8.26
C PRO A 300 -12.35 12.23 -7.55
N TYR A 301 -12.04 10.95 -7.38
CA TYR A 301 -10.71 10.56 -6.94
C TYR A 301 -9.66 10.81 -8.04
N PHE A 302 -8.46 11.23 -7.67
CA PHE A 302 -7.30 11.20 -8.56
C PHE A 302 -6.52 9.91 -8.34
N VAL A 303 -6.46 9.11 -9.39
CA VAL A 303 -5.77 7.81 -9.42
C VAL A 303 -4.50 7.97 -10.26
N GLN A 304 -3.39 7.44 -9.74
CA GLN A 304 -2.14 7.38 -10.48
C GLN A 304 -1.53 5.99 -10.34
N GLY A 305 -1.02 5.45 -11.44
CA GLY A 305 -0.22 4.23 -11.43
C GLY A 305 1.04 4.37 -10.57
N ILE A 306 1.37 3.30 -9.85
CA ILE A 306 2.58 3.16 -9.05
C ILE A 306 3.29 1.87 -9.45
N ASN A 307 4.40 1.99 -10.16
CA ASN A 307 5.26 0.85 -10.47
C ASN A 307 6.73 1.27 -10.45
N GLU A 308 7.15 1.75 -9.29
CA GLU A 308 8.53 2.21 -9.08
C GLU A 308 9.45 1.01 -8.79
N PRO A 309 10.76 1.13 -9.09
CA PRO A 309 11.76 0.24 -8.53
C PRO A 309 11.66 0.18 -7.00
N ILE A 310 11.65 -1.02 -6.44
CA ILE A 310 11.74 -1.23 -5.01
C ILE A 310 13.21 -1.45 -4.62
N ALA A 311 13.61 -0.85 -3.50
CA ALA A 311 14.93 -1.06 -2.92
C ALA A 311 14.85 -2.18 -1.89
N ILE A 312 15.64 -3.24 -2.08
CA ILE A 312 15.85 -4.31 -1.10
C ILE A 312 17.27 -4.14 -0.55
N SER A 313 17.40 -3.84 0.74
CA SER A 313 18.69 -3.45 1.31
C SER A 313 19.67 -4.62 1.44
N ASP A 314 19.17 -5.82 1.76
CA ASP A 314 19.97 -7.03 1.93
C ASP A 314 20.08 -7.78 0.59
N ALA A 315 21.32 -7.94 0.09
CA ALA A 315 21.57 -8.58 -1.20
C ALA A 315 21.16 -10.07 -1.24
N ASN A 316 21.16 -10.77 -0.10
CA ASN A 316 20.73 -12.17 -0.03
C ASN A 316 19.21 -12.28 -0.03
N LEU A 317 18.51 -11.32 0.59
CA LEU A 317 17.06 -11.20 0.48
C LEU A 317 16.64 -10.82 -0.95
N GLU A 318 17.33 -9.85 -1.55
CA GLU A 318 17.12 -9.48 -2.96
C GLU A 318 17.30 -10.72 -3.86
N ALA A 319 18.34 -11.52 -3.64
CA ALA A 319 18.55 -12.75 -4.39
C ALA A 319 17.44 -13.80 -4.18
N ALA A 320 16.83 -13.87 -3.00
CA ALA A 320 15.67 -14.74 -2.73
C ALA A 320 14.43 -14.28 -3.50
N ILE A 321 14.17 -12.98 -3.49
CA ILE A 321 13.06 -12.38 -4.24
C ILE A 321 13.28 -12.60 -5.75
N ARG A 322 14.46 -12.30 -6.28
CA ARG A 322 14.82 -12.50 -7.69
C ARG A 322 14.62 -13.94 -8.16
N GLN A 323 15.00 -14.91 -7.32
CA GLN A 323 14.76 -16.33 -7.62
C GLN A 323 13.26 -16.66 -7.66
N THR A 324 12.47 -16.03 -6.79
CA THR A 324 11.01 -16.26 -6.71
C THR A 324 10.27 -15.70 -7.92
N ILE A 325 10.71 -14.54 -8.44
CA ILE A 325 10.10 -13.87 -9.61
C ILE A 325 10.76 -14.26 -10.94
N ASP A 326 11.73 -15.16 -10.93
CA ASP A 326 12.53 -15.57 -12.11
C ASP A 326 13.19 -14.39 -12.87
N GLN A 327 13.69 -13.39 -12.12
CA GLN A 327 14.30 -12.17 -12.66
C GLN A 327 15.75 -11.98 -12.15
N PRO A 328 16.75 -12.52 -12.86
CA PRO A 328 18.13 -12.54 -12.37
C PRO A 328 18.84 -11.18 -12.38
N SER A 329 18.32 -10.18 -13.10
CA SER A 329 18.95 -8.87 -13.26
C SER A 329 17.92 -7.79 -13.61
N GLY A 330 18.34 -6.52 -13.51
CA GLY A 330 17.46 -5.36 -13.74
C GLY A 330 16.79 -4.91 -12.44
N ASP A 331 16.10 -3.78 -12.50
CA ASP A 331 15.34 -3.26 -11.35
C ASP A 331 14.24 -4.26 -10.99
N ILE A 332 13.97 -4.44 -9.68
CA ILE A 332 12.77 -5.14 -9.21
C ILE A 332 11.70 -4.08 -9.09
N LEU A 333 10.60 -4.22 -9.82
CA LEU A 333 9.49 -3.30 -9.80
C LEU A 333 8.44 -3.74 -8.77
N LEU A 334 7.55 -2.83 -8.37
CA LEU A 334 6.45 -3.16 -7.47
C LEU A 334 5.57 -4.28 -8.05
N SER A 335 5.21 -4.18 -9.32
CA SER A 335 4.45 -5.20 -10.07
C SER A 335 5.08 -6.59 -10.02
N ASP A 336 6.41 -6.69 -10.04
CA ASP A 336 7.11 -7.98 -10.01
C ASP A 336 6.86 -8.74 -8.70
N VAL A 337 6.69 -8.03 -7.59
CA VAL A 337 6.59 -8.62 -6.25
C VAL A 337 5.17 -8.79 -5.73
N LEU A 338 4.17 -8.17 -6.37
CA LEU A 338 2.77 -8.27 -5.96
C LEU A 338 2.19 -9.67 -6.11
N ASN A 339 2.75 -10.52 -6.97
CA ASN A 339 2.32 -11.90 -7.14
C ASN A 339 2.92 -12.87 -6.10
N ILE A 340 3.87 -12.40 -5.27
CA ILE A 340 4.53 -13.25 -4.28
C ILE A 340 3.59 -13.48 -3.09
N THR A 341 3.00 -14.67 -3.02
CA THR A 341 2.20 -15.13 -1.87
C THR A 341 3.01 -15.99 -0.88
N LYS A 342 4.12 -16.58 -1.35
CA LYS A 342 5.03 -17.38 -0.52
C LYS A 342 6.47 -17.05 -0.87
N LEU A 343 7.31 -16.84 0.13
CA LEU A 343 8.73 -16.55 -0.04
C LEU A 343 9.58 -17.49 0.83
N ASP A 344 10.48 -18.25 0.20
CA ASP A 344 11.54 -19.01 0.87
C ASP A 344 12.87 -18.26 0.77
N ALA A 345 13.23 -17.67 1.90
CA ALA A 345 14.47 -16.94 2.13
C ALA A 345 15.35 -17.65 3.18
N SER A 346 15.11 -18.93 3.47
CA SER A 346 15.80 -19.68 4.52
C SER A 346 17.27 -19.98 4.20
N GLY A 347 18.14 -19.98 5.21
CA GLY A 347 19.54 -20.43 5.09
C GLY A 347 20.44 -19.51 4.25
N ARG A 348 20.10 -18.23 4.10
CA ARG A 348 20.74 -17.29 3.17
C ARG A 348 21.66 -16.26 3.81
N ARG A 349 21.84 -16.28 5.13
CA ARG A 349 22.60 -15.27 5.90
C ARG A 349 22.04 -13.86 5.74
N ILE A 350 20.72 -13.73 5.70
CA ILE A 350 20.02 -12.46 5.66
C ILE A 350 20.14 -11.79 7.04
N GLU A 351 20.41 -10.49 7.05
CA GLU A 351 20.56 -9.67 8.27
C GLU A 351 19.46 -8.60 8.36
N SER A 352 18.92 -8.12 7.23
CA SER A 352 17.82 -7.14 7.19
C SER A 352 16.66 -7.60 6.30
N LEU A 353 15.44 -7.25 6.72
CA LEU A 353 14.19 -7.46 5.97
C LEU A 353 13.69 -6.19 5.27
N ASP A 354 14.47 -5.10 5.27
CA ASP A 354 14.07 -3.83 4.65
C ASP A 354 13.76 -3.99 3.16
N GLY A 355 12.61 -3.45 2.74
CA GLY A 355 12.05 -3.56 1.39
C GLY A 355 10.98 -4.65 1.28
N LEU A 356 10.92 -5.58 2.25
CA LEU A 356 9.94 -6.67 2.25
C LEU A 356 8.51 -6.18 2.54
N GLU A 357 8.36 -4.99 3.13
CA GLU A 357 7.06 -4.34 3.34
C GLU A 357 6.30 -4.03 2.03
N LYS A 358 6.97 -4.14 0.87
CA LYS A 358 6.38 -3.98 -0.46
C LYS A 358 5.67 -5.23 -1.00
N LEU A 359 5.91 -6.41 -0.41
CA LEU A 359 5.28 -7.66 -0.83
C LEU A 359 3.87 -7.76 -0.22
N ALA A 360 2.96 -6.87 -0.63
CA ALA A 360 1.66 -6.67 -0.01
C ALA A 360 0.76 -7.92 0.04
N ASN A 361 0.99 -8.86 -0.88
CA ASN A 361 0.24 -10.11 -1.00
C ASN A 361 0.90 -11.33 -0.36
N LEU A 362 2.00 -11.15 0.38
CA LEU A 362 2.72 -12.24 1.04
C LEU A 362 1.87 -12.87 2.16
N GLU A 363 1.66 -14.18 2.07
CA GLU A 363 0.92 -14.98 3.05
C GLU A 363 1.81 -15.87 3.91
N VAL A 364 2.90 -16.39 3.34
CA VAL A 364 3.82 -17.30 4.03
C VAL A 364 5.25 -16.86 3.77
N ILE A 365 6.04 -16.72 4.83
CA ILE A 365 7.46 -16.43 4.73
C ILE A 365 8.28 -17.45 5.53
N ASP A 366 9.32 -17.99 4.89
CA ASP A 366 10.37 -18.75 5.58
C ASP A 366 11.67 -17.96 5.53
N ILE A 367 12.07 -17.44 6.68
CA ILE A 367 13.31 -16.72 6.95
C ILE A 367 14.19 -17.48 7.95
N SER A 368 13.96 -18.79 8.13
CA SER A 368 14.71 -19.61 9.08
C SER A 368 16.21 -19.72 8.74
N TYR A 369 17.05 -19.98 9.73
CA TYR A 369 18.51 -20.14 9.57
C TYR A 369 19.20 -18.92 8.93
N ASN A 370 18.84 -17.72 9.39
CA ASN A 370 19.44 -16.45 8.99
C ASN A 370 20.04 -15.74 10.22
N LYS A 371 20.22 -14.42 10.17
CA LYS A 371 20.73 -13.59 11.26
C LYS A 371 19.85 -12.37 11.50
N ILE A 372 18.54 -12.56 11.34
CA ILE A 372 17.57 -11.47 11.44
C ILE A 372 17.34 -11.16 12.91
N ILE A 373 17.35 -9.87 13.25
CA ILE A 373 17.06 -9.36 14.59
C ILE A 373 15.70 -8.66 14.62
N ASP A 374 15.39 -7.89 13.59
CA ASP A 374 14.18 -7.06 13.52
C ASP A 374 13.14 -7.62 12.54
N LEU A 375 11.93 -7.83 13.05
CA LEU A 375 10.75 -8.23 12.28
C LEU A 375 9.84 -7.06 11.89
N SER A 376 10.20 -5.81 12.21
CA SER A 376 9.37 -4.64 11.93
C SER A 376 8.96 -4.48 10.45
N PRO A 377 9.76 -4.88 9.44
CA PRO A 377 9.32 -4.83 8.04
C PRO A 377 8.11 -5.73 7.73
N LEU A 378 7.84 -6.74 8.56
CA LEU A 378 6.66 -7.62 8.42
C LEU A 378 5.36 -6.98 8.95
N ARG A 379 5.47 -5.95 9.80
CA ARG A 379 4.35 -5.40 10.58
C ARG A 379 3.14 -4.97 9.75
N ASN A 380 3.37 -4.48 8.52
CA ASN A 380 2.31 -3.95 7.65
C ASN A 380 1.82 -4.95 6.59
N LEU A 381 2.32 -6.18 6.59
CA LEU A 381 1.91 -7.21 5.63
C LEU A 381 0.57 -7.84 6.06
N LYS A 382 -0.51 -7.26 5.54
CA LYS A 382 -1.89 -7.58 5.99
C LYS A 382 -2.40 -8.94 5.54
N LYS A 383 -1.69 -9.68 4.69
CA LYS A 383 -2.11 -11.01 4.24
C LYS A 383 -1.25 -12.13 4.87
N ILE A 384 -0.27 -11.78 5.70
CA ILE A 384 0.66 -12.75 6.29
C ILE A 384 -0.05 -13.65 7.29
N LYS A 385 0.03 -14.96 7.06
CA LYS A 385 -0.60 -16.03 7.85
C LYS A 385 0.44 -16.82 8.63
N ARG A 386 1.61 -17.09 8.04
CA ARG A 386 2.65 -17.94 8.65
C ARG A 386 4.03 -17.33 8.52
N ILE A 387 4.75 -17.28 9.64
CA ILE A 387 6.12 -16.76 9.74
C ILE A 387 7.01 -17.87 10.31
N TYR A 388 7.91 -18.40 9.49
CA TYR A 388 8.96 -19.34 9.91
C TYR A 388 10.28 -18.59 10.06
N GLY A 389 10.68 -18.30 11.29
CA GLY A 389 11.87 -17.53 11.65
C GLY A 389 12.82 -18.28 12.60
N GLN A 390 12.81 -19.61 12.57
CA GLN A 390 13.66 -20.42 13.44
C GLN A 390 15.14 -20.13 13.23
N TYR A 391 15.95 -20.27 14.28
CA TYR A 391 17.41 -20.13 14.21
C TYR A 391 17.85 -18.81 13.57
N ASN A 392 17.38 -17.71 14.17
CA ASN A 392 17.79 -16.33 13.88
C ASN A 392 18.31 -15.66 15.16
N GLU A 393 18.42 -14.34 15.16
CA GLU A 393 18.88 -13.53 16.30
C GLU A 393 17.75 -12.63 16.83
N ILE A 394 16.48 -13.06 16.68
CA ILE A 394 15.30 -12.27 17.06
C ILE A 394 15.23 -12.15 18.58
N GLU A 395 15.17 -10.91 19.08
CA GLU A 395 15.14 -10.62 20.51
C GLU A 395 13.74 -10.25 21.02
N SER A 396 12.83 -9.85 20.12
CA SER A 396 11.48 -9.41 20.50
C SER A 396 10.45 -9.63 19.38
N LEU A 397 9.20 -9.85 19.78
CA LEU A 397 8.02 -9.88 18.91
C LEU A 397 7.21 -8.59 18.95
N SER A 398 7.57 -7.63 19.81
CA SER A 398 6.84 -6.35 19.90
C SER A 398 6.91 -5.54 18.61
N THR A 399 7.93 -5.74 17.78
CA THR A 399 8.05 -5.06 16.49
C THR A 399 7.13 -5.61 15.41
N LEU A 400 6.53 -6.80 15.61
CA LEU A 400 5.68 -7.44 14.61
C LEU A 400 4.25 -6.88 14.56
N PHE A 401 3.75 -6.31 15.66
CA PHE A 401 2.38 -5.80 15.77
C PHE A 401 2.36 -4.37 16.31
N TYR A 402 1.28 -3.65 16.04
CA TYR A 402 0.96 -2.39 16.73
C TYR A 402 0.16 -2.70 18.00
N ASP A 403 0.45 -1.98 19.08
CA ASP A 403 -0.16 -2.23 20.40
C ASP A 403 -1.66 -1.86 20.47
N ASP A 404 -2.17 -1.05 19.53
CA ASP A 404 -3.52 -0.43 19.58
C ASP A 404 -4.56 -1.00 18.59
N VAL A 405 -4.32 -2.16 17.98
CA VAL A 405 -5.09 -2.55 16.79
C VAL A 405 -6.28 -3.47 17.11
N GLU A 406 -7.50 -2.92 17.01
CA GLU A 406 -8.80 -3.64 16.94
C GLU A 406 -8.91 -4.55 15.70
N VAL A 407 -7.97 -4.48 14.76
CA VAL A 407 -7.93 -5.34 13.56
C VAL A 407 -7.36 -6.70 13.94
N VAL A 408 -8.17 -7.75 13.77
CA VAL A 408 -7.74 -9.15 13.91
C VAL A 408 -6.59 -9.39 12.92
N SER A 409 -5.39 -9.68 13.44
CA SER A 409 -4.26 -10.08 12.62
C SER A 409 -4.59 -11.42 11.94
N PRO A 410 -4.34 -11.59 10.63
CA PRO A 410 -4.54 -12.87 9.95
C PRO A 410 -3.41 -13.87 10.21
N VAL A 411 -2.42 -13.51 11.04
CA VAL A 411 -1.34 -14.41 11.43
C VAL A 411 -1.95 -15.58 12.20
N GLU A 412 -1.70 -16.78 11.73
CA GLU A 412 -2.13 -18.04 12.33
C GLU A 412 -0.97 -18.69 13.10
N GLU A 413 0.26 -18.57 12.59
CA GLU A 413 1.43 -19.29 13.12
C GLU A 413 2.71 -18.43 13.05
N ILE A 414 3.46 -18.40 14.15
CA ILE A 414 4.79 -17.80 14.26
C ILE A 414 5.72 -18.85 14.86
N ASN A 415 6.70 -19.32 14.10
CA ASN A 415 7.73 -20.23 14.59
C ASN A 415 9.08 -19.51 14.70
N ILE A 416 9.55 -19.33 15.93
CA ILE A 416 10.76 -18.60 16.29
C ILE A 416 11.66 -19.42 17.22
N THR A 417 11.56 -20.75 17.18
CA THR A 417 12.48 -21.67 17.89
C THR A 417 13.95 -21.32 17.59
N GLY A 418 14.82 -21.34 18.62
CA GLY A 418 16.26 -21.10 18.45
C GLY A 418 16.64 -19.63 18.20
N ASN A 419 15.90 -18.68 18.79
CA ASN A 419 16.19 -17.24 18.75
C ASN A 419 16.67 -16.70 20.10
N ASN A 420 16.99 -15.40 20.17
CA ASN A 420 17.56 -14.72 21.34
C ASN A 420 16.50 -14.05 22.23
N LEU A 421 15.31 -14.64 22.36
CA LEU A 421 14.25 -14.09 23.21
C LEU A 421 14.70 -14.08 24.68
N PRO A 422 14.65 -12.91 25.37
CA PRO A 422 15.11 -12.84 26.74
C PRO A 422 14.12 -13.53 27.68
N ALA A 423 14.63 -14.21 28.70
CA ALA A 423 13.81 -14.94 29.67
C ALA A 423 13.14 -14.01 30.69
N THR A 424 12.27 -13.14 30.20
CA THR A 424 11.60 -12.12 31.00
C THR A 424 10.09 -12.33 31.04
N LYS A 425 9.47 -11.77 32.08
CA LYS A 425 8.02 -11.74 32.19
C LYS A 425 7.38 -11.01 31.00
N ASP A 426 7.98 -9.91 30.53
CA ASP A 426 7.48 -9.12 29.40
C ASP A 426 7.39 -9.97 28.11
N THR A 427 8.46 -10.70 27.78
CA THR A 427 8.48 -11.64 26.65
C THR A 427 7.41 -12.71 26.78
N THR A 428 7.26 -13.29 27.97
CA THR A 428 6.27 -14.34 28.25
C THR A 428 4.84 -13.82 28.17
N ASP A 429 4.59 -12.63 28.70
CA ASP A 429 3.28 -11.96 28.66
C ASP A 429 2.92 -11.60 27.21
N LYS A 430 3.89 -11.15 26.40
CA LYS A 430 3.66 -10.86 24.98
C LYS A 430 3.29 -12.09 24.18
N ILE A 431 3.97 -13.23 24.40
CA ILE A 431 3.64 -14.50 23.74
C ILE A 431 2.21 -14.93 24.10
N LYS A 432 1.85 -14.90 25.40
CA LYS A 432 0.49 -15.22 25.86
C LYS A 432 -0.57 -14.29 25.27
N GLU A 433 -0.26 -13.00 25.10
CA GLU A 433 -1.15 -12.04 24.43
C GLU A 433 -1.46 -12.47 22.98
N LEU A 434 -0.44 -12.93 22.24
CA LEU A 434 -0.59 -13.42 20.88
C LEU A 434 -1.40 -14.73 20.83
N GLU A 435 -1.14 -15.67 21.74
CA GLU A 435 -1.89 -16.92 21.84
C GLU A 435 -3.37 -16.69 22.17
N VAL A 436 -3.68 -15.72 23.04
CA VAL A 436 -5.07 -15.31 23.33
C VAL A 436 -5.76 -14.74 22.09
N LYS A 437 -5.02 -14.12 21.18
CA LYS A 437 -5.52 -13.67 19.86
C LYS A 437 -5.67 -14.81 18.85
N GLY A 438 -5.37 -16.05 19.24
CA GLY A 438 -5.48 -17.24 18.39
C GLY A 438 -4.26 -17.52 17.52
N ILE A 439 -3.13 -16.86 17.80
CA ILE A 439 -1.87 -17.04 17.06
C ILE A 439 -1.07 -18.17 17.73
N GLU A 440 -0.75 -19.21 16.99
CA GLU A 440 0.15 -20.27 17.46
C GLU A 440 1.59 -19.75 17.46
N VAL A 441 2.21 -19.64 18.63
CA VAL A 441 3.61 -19.23 18.77
C VAL A 441 4.46 -20.42 19.17
N ILE A 442 5.37 -20.84 18.31
CA ILE A 442 6.30 -21.95 18.53
C ILE A 442 7.68 -21.37 18.86
N TYR A 443 8.18 -21.63 20.07
CA TYR A 443 9.43 -21.10 20.58
C TYR A 443 10.14 -22.15 21.46
N GLU A 444 11.45 -22.00 21.69
CA GLU A 444 12.12 -22.85 22.70
C GLU A 444 11.65 -22.40 24.09
N GLU A 445 11.24 -23.35 24.95
CA GLU A 445 10.76 -23.03 26.30
C GLU A 445 11.74 -22.08 26.98
N ILE A 446 11.26 -20.85 27.17
CA ILE A 446 11.89 -19.91 28.06
C ILE A 446 11.73 -20.52 29.45
N ASN A 447 12.77 -21.19 29.94
CA ASN A 447 12.80 -21.58 31.33
C ASN A 447 12.68 -20.29 32.14
N GLU A 448 11.48 -19.99 32.62
CA GLU A 448 11.28 -19.01 33.68
C GLU A 448 12.35 -19.35 34.72
N VAL A 449 13.20 -18.38 35.02
CA VAL A 449 13.92 -18.42 36.29
C VAL A 449 12.81 -18.36 37.33
N ASN A 450 12.33 -19.52 37.75
CA ASN A 450 11.34 -19.75 38.81
C ASN A 450 11.94 -19.41 40.19
N GLY A 451 12.77 -18.38 40.24
CA GLY A 451 13.05 -17.63 41.43
C GLY A 451 12.34 -16.30 41.23
N GLY A 452 11.12 -16.19 41.75
CA GLY A 452 10.66 -14.87 42.16
C GLY A 452 11.79 -14.25 42.95
N VAL A 453 12.34 -13.13 42.48
CA VAL A 453 13.05 -12.24 43.37
C VAL A 453 11.92 -11.70 44.25
N GLU A 454 11.64 -12.37 45.37
CA GLU A 454 11.03 -11.67 46.48
C GLU A 454 11.95 -10.48 46.72
N GLU A 455 11.43 -9.29 46.46
CA GLU A 455 12.08 -8.05 46.87
C GLU A 455 12.18 -8.09 48.40
N ILE A 456 13.31 -8.59 48.92
CA ILE A 456 13.56 -8.59 50.36
C ILE A 456 13.97 -7.17 50.73
N VAL A 457 12.97 -6.34 51.03
CA VAL A 457 13.16 -5.02 51.62
C VAL A 457 13.66 -5.21 53.06
N SER A 458 14.97 -5.12 53.28
CA SER A 458 15.53 -5.02 54.63
C SER A 458 15.68 -3.55 55.01
N THR A 459 14.95 -3.08 56.02
CA THR A 459 15.18 -1.74 56.58
C THR A 459 16.37 -1.77 57.54
N SER A 460 17.20 -0.72 57.49
CA SER A 460 18.41 -0.57 58.30
C SER A 460 18.14 -0.13 59.75
N GLU A 461 16.86 0.11 60.09
CA GLU A 461 16.47 0.68 61.37
C GLU A 461 16.76 -0.30 62.52
N GLY A 462 17.76 0.05 63.36
CA GLY A 462 18.07 -0.67 64.61
C GLY A 462 18.90 -1.95 64.49
N LYS A 463 19.39 -2.31 63.30
CA LYS A 463 20.21 -3.53 63.11
C LYS A 463 21.72 -3.24 63.17
N THR A 464 22.49 -4.13 63.79
CA THR A 464 23.96 -4.05 63.80
C THR A 464 24.56 -4.56 62.49
N LYS A 465 25.82 -4.19 62.23
CA LYS A 465 26.57 -4.58 61.03
C LYS A 465 26.65 -6.11 60.86
N GLU A 466 26.77 -6.85 61.96
CA GLU A 466 26.82 -8.31 61.97
C GLU A 466 25.46 -8.96 61.68
N GLN A 467 24.35 -8.30 62.05
CA GLN A 467 22.99 -8.79 61.78
C GLN A 467 22.63 -8.64 60.30
N LEU A 468 22.97 -7.50 59.69
CA LEU A 468 22.81 -7.28 58.25
C LEU A 468 23.69 -8.23 57.43
N ALA A 469 24.94 -8.46 57.85
CA ALA A 469 25.83 -9.41 57.19
C ALA A 469 25.31 -10.86 57.25
N SER A 470 24.68 -11.26 58.36
CA SER A 470 24.10 -12.60 58.52
C SER A 470 22.82 -12.81 57.71
N GLU A 471 22.02 -11.76 57.48
CA GLU A 471 20.84 -11.81 56.60
C GLU A 471 21.27 -11.97 55.14
N VAL A 472 22.28 -11.21 54.69
CA VAL A 472 22.87 -11.36 53.36
C VAL A 472 23.47 -12.75 53.15
N ASP A 473 24.19 -13.28 54.14
CA ASP A 473 24.80 -14.62 54.07
C ASP A 473 23.75 -15.75 54.09
N ALA A 474 22.59 -15.53 54.71
CA ALA A 474 21.45 -16.43 54.68
C ALA A 474 20.76 -16.44 53.30
N VAL A 475 20.57 -15.26 52.69
CA VAL A 475 20.02 -15.10 51.33
C VAL A 475 20.91 -15.78 50.28
N VAL A 476 22.23 -15.58 50.37
CA VAL A 476 23.22 -16.21 49.47
C VAL A 476 23.24 -17.74 49.62
N LYS A 477 22.97 -18.27 50.82
CA LYS A 477 22.83 -19.72 51.04
C LYS A 477 21.49 -20.29 50.58
N GLN A 478 20.42 -19.49 50.63
CA GLN A 478 19.08 -19.87 50.20
C GLN A 478 18.96 -19.92 48.67
N ALA A 479 19.74 -19.08 47.96
CA ALA A 479 19.89 -19.07 46.50
C ALA A 479 20.79 -20.20 45.95
N GLY A 480 20.79 -21.38 46.59
CA GLY A 480 21.76 -22.46 46.41
C GLY A 480 22.21 -22.72 44.97
N PHE A 481 23.54 -22.78 44.77
CA PHE A 481 24.27 -23.27 43.59
C PHE A 481 23.46 -23.33 42.28
N ILE A 482 23.38 -22.20 41.59
CA ILE A 482 23.09 -22.16 40.15
C ILE A 482 24.29 -21.50 39.49
N GLU A 483 25.01 -22.22 38.63
CA GLU A 483 25.87 -21.59 37.63
C GLU A 483 24.97 -20.70 36.77
N LEU A 484 25.01 -19.39 36.99
CA LEU A 484 24.25 -18.42 36.21
C LEU A 484 24.86 -18.36 34.80
N PRO A 485 24.07 -18.60 33.73
CA PRO A 485 24.59 -18.48 32.38
C PRO A 485 24.97 -17.03 32.09
N ALA A 486 25.94 -16.88 31.20
CA ALA A 486 26.61 -15.63 30.93
C ALA A 486 25.71 -14.61 30.20
N VAL A 487 24.79 -13.97 30.91
CA VAL A 487 24.05 -12.78 30.42
C VAL A 487 24.03 -11.71 31.52
N ASN A 488 23.92 -10.44 31.15
CA ASN A 488 24.10 -9.26 32.01
C ASN A 488 23.17 -9.28 33.23
N ASN A 489 23.72 -9.50 34.42
CA ASN A 489 23.00 -9.38 35.68
C ASN A 489 23.32 -8.02 36.31
N THR A 490 22.33 -7.15 36.41
CA THR A 490 22.41 -5.88 37.14
C THR A 490 22.01 -6.11 38.60
N VAL A 491 22.85 -5.70 39.55
CA VAL A 491 22.50 -5.70 40.98
C VAL A 491 22.19 -4.25 41.37
N THR A 492 20.92 -3.94 41.63
CA THR A 492 20.48 -2.61 42.08
C THR A 492 20.41 -2.58 43.60
N LEU A 493 21.10 -1.62 44.24
CA LEU A 493 20.99 -1.36 45.68
C LEU A 493 20.29 -0.02 45.88
N THR A 494 19.04 -0.04 46.31
CA THR A 494 18.27 1.16 46.69
C THR A 494 18.41 1.44 48.18
N GLY A 495 18.58 2.71 48.54
CA GLY A 495 18.57 3.16 49.94
C GLY A 495 17.96 4.55 50.04
N GLU A 496 16.97 4.72 50.93
CA GLU A 496 16.43 6.03 51.28
C GLU A 496 17.30 6.73 52.33
N LEU A 497 17.56 8.03 52.15
CA LEU A 497 18.24 8.89 53.12
C LEU A 497 17.25 9.90 53.70
N LEU A 498 16.90 9.72 54.98
CA LEU A 498 16.21 10.72 55.78
C LEU A 498 17.23 11.74 56.30
N TYR A 499 17.05 13.01 55.94
CA TYR A 499 17.91 14.12 56.37
C TYR A 499 17.48 14.65 57.74
N GLU A 500 18.41 14.77 58.69
CA GLU A 500 18.32 15.73 59.81
C GLU A 500 19.59 16.58 59.91
N PRO A 501 19.49 17.85 60.36
CA PRO A 501 20.51 18.85 60.08
C PRO A 501 21.59 18.90 61.17
N ALA A 502 22.80 18.46 60.84
CA ALA A 502 24.08 19.11 61.16
C ALA A 502 25.24 18.14 60.88
N GLU A 503 26.23 18.61 60.12
CA GLU A 503 27.60 18.09 60.00
C GLU A 503 27.79 16.56 60.14
N SER A 504 27.78 15.80 59.05
CA SER A 504 28.64 14.62 58.85
C SER A 504 28.51 14.02 57.45
N ALA A 505 29.65 13.67 56.86
CA ALA A 505 29.83 13.10 55.53
C ALA A 505 29.19 11.71 55.35
N MET A 506 28.69 11.46 54.13
CA MET A 506 28.13 10.19 53.66
C MET A 506 29.25 9.13 53.51
N LYS A 507 29.06 7.91 54.06
CA LYS A 507 29.93 6.74 53.85
C LYS A 507 29.12 5.59 53.25
N VAL A 508 29.39 5.22 52.00
CA VAL A 508 28.89 3.96 51.39
C VAL A 508 30.02 2.92 51.46
N SER A 509 29.70 1.70 51.89
CA SER A 509 30.69 0.69 52.31
C SER A 509 31.03 -0.32 51.19
N LYS A 510 32.32 -0.41 50.84
CA LYS A 510 32.99 -1.31 49.86
C LYS A 510 33.04 -2.81 50.26
N GLN A 511 32.00 -3.38 50.87
CA GLN A 511 32.11 -4.70 51.54
C GLN A 511 31.77 -5.93 50.66
N ALA A 512 31.07 -5.75 49.52
CA ALA A 512 30.78 -6.84 48.58
C ALA A 512 31.98 -7.18 47.65
N GLU A 513 32.68 -6.16 47.16
CA GLU A 513 33.86 -6.27 46.27
C GLU A 513 34.99 -7.11 46.90
N LYS A 514 35.21 -6.96 48.21
CA LYS A 514 36.29 -7.63 48.95
C LYS A 514 36.09 -9.15 49.08
N ILE A 515 34.83 -9.62 49.03
CA ILE A 515 34.47 -11.04 49.16
C ILE A 515 34.59 -11.75 47.79
N LEU A 516 34.25 -11.08 46.69
CA LEU A 516 34.37 -11.61 45.33
C LEU A 516 35.83 -11.76 44.89
N ILE A 517 36.69 -10.78 45.20
CA ILE A 517 38.13 -10.84 44.88
C ILE A 517 38.85 -11.93 45.69
N GLN A 518 38.47 -12.16 46.96
CA GLN A 518 39.06 -13.23 47.78
C GLN A 518 38.74 -14.65 47.29
N LYS A 519 37.70 -14.82 46.46
CA LYS A 519 37.29 -16.13 45.92
C LYS A 519 37.78 -16.42 44.50
N ASN A 520 38.69 -15.60 43.96
CA ASN A 520 39.40 -15.86 42.70
C ASN A 520 38.47 -15.99 41.46
N LEU A 521 37.33 -15.29 41.47
CA LEU A 521 36.45 -15.16 40.30
C LEU A 521 36.95 -13.98 39.46
N SER A 522 37.59 -14.27 38.33
CA SER A 522 38.06 -13.25 37.39
C SER A 522 36.87 -12.57 36.70
N LEU A 523 36.67 -11.26 36.93
CA LEU A 523 35.71 -10.45 36.19
C LEU A 523 36.25 -10.16 34.79
N ASN A 524 35.47 -10.52 33.78
CA ASN A 524 35.58 -9.96 32.44
C ASN A 524 34.22 -9.35 32.08
N ARG A 525 33.77 -8.34 32.85
CA ARG A 525 32.48 -7.63 32.69
C ARG A 525 32.52 -6.22 33.28
N THR A 526 31.81 -5.31 32.63
CA THR A 526 31.55 -3.92 33.04
C THR A 526 30.61 -3.87 34.25
N ILE A 527 31.02 -3.20 35.32
CA ILE A 527 30.18 -2.93 36.50
C ILE A 527 29.56 -1.54 36.30
N LYS A 528 28.24 -1.44 36.08
CA LYS A 528 27.51 -0.16 36.23
C LYS A 528 27.07 -0.01 37.69
N SER A 529 27.44 1.10 38.34
CA SER A 529 26.90 1.51 39.63
C SER A 529 26.09 2.79 39.44
N THR A 530 24.78 2.70 39.67
CA THR A 530 23.87 3.85 39.63
C THR A 530 23.70 4.39 41.05
N VAL A 531 23.86 5.69 41.24
CA VAL A 531 23.61 6.38 42.51
C VAL A 531 22.46 7.36 42.30
N GLU A 532 21.31 7.05 42.88
CA GLU A 532 20.14 7.95 42.87
C GLU A 532 20.19 8.87 44.09
N VAL A 533 20.01 10.17 43.86
CA VAL A 533 20.03 11.19 44.90
C VAL A 533 18.69 11.93 44.86
N HIS A 534 17.88 11.77 45.91
CA HIS A 534 16.62 12.49 46.07
C HIS A 534 16.77 13.58 47.14
N PRO A 535 17.13 14.82 46.76
CA PRO A 535 17.27 15.87 47.74
C PRO A 535 15.89 16.37 48.19
N THR A 536 15.49 16.06 49.42
CA THR A 536 14.31 16.63 50.07
C THR A 536 14.68 17.90 50.83
N GLY A 537 13.88 18.98 50.71
CA GLY A 537 14.05 20.23 51.45
C GLY A 537 14.68 21.40 50.69
N ILE A 538 14.81 21.31 49.36
CA ILE A 538 15.33 22.41 48.53
C ILE A 538 14.26 23.50 48.32
N ASP A 539 14.59 24.76 48.61
CA ASP A 539 13.82 25.93 48.20
C ASP A 539 13.89 26.08 46.66
N ARG A 540 12.82 25.67 45.98
CA ARG A 540 12.72 25.60 44.51
C ARG A 540 12.66 26.95 43.81
N THR A 541 12.74 28.06 44.56
CA THR A 541 12.74 29.42 44.00
C THR A 541 14.14 30.01 43.83
N LYS A 542 15.19 29.29 44.20
CA LYS A 542 16.59 29.72 44.08
C LYS A 542 17.44 28.69 43.33
N PRO A 543 18.45 29.13 42.55
CA PRO A 543 19.42 28.22 41.96
C PRO A 543 20.23 27.53 43.07
N PHE A 544 20.46 26.23 42.92
CA PHE A 544 21.36 25.44 43.75
C PHE A 544 22.36 24.70 42.86
N THR A 545 23.53 24.38 43.42
CA THR A 545 24.58 23.64 42.73
C THR A 545 24.81 22.34 43.48
N LEU A 546 24.69 21.21 42.79
CA LEU A 546 25.08 19.90 43.32
C LEU A 546 26.61 19.78 43.15
N MET A 547 27.35 19.63 44.26
CA MET A 547 28.78 19.32 44.21
C MET A 547 28.98 17.86 44.61
N LEU A 548 29.45 17.05 43.67
CA LEU A 548 29.95 15.70 43.95
C LEU A 548 31.44 15.83 44.30
N ASP A 549 31.85 15.30 45.46
CA ASP A 549 33.27 15.26 45.85
C ASP A 549 33.98 14.15 45.07
N PRO A 550 34.94 14.48 44.17
CA PRO A 550 35.63 13.49 43.35
C PRO A 550 36.52 12.54 44.17
N THR A 551 36.84 12.86 45.44
CA THR A 551 37.62 11.95 46.30
C THR A 551 36.82 10.73 46.79
N ILE A 552 35.51 10.70 46.54
CA ILE A 552 34.62 9.56 46.84
C ILE A 552 34.52 8.59 45.62
N LEU A 553 34.91 9.06 44.42
CA LEU A 553 34.93 8.30 43.17
C LEU A 553 36.35 7.83 42.82
N ASP A 554 36.97 7.02 43.69
CA ASP A 554 38.13 6.22 43.27
C ASP A 554 37.65 4.91 42.63
N VAL A 555 37.32 5.01 41.34
CA VAL A 555 36.92 3.92 40.45
C VAL A 555 38.07 3.61 39.49
N ASN A 556 39.14 3.02 40.02
CA ASN A 556 40.09 2.33 39.18
C ASN A 556 39.45 1.04 38.63
N GLY A 557 39.02 1.07 37.35
CA GLY A 557 38.54 -0.11 36.60
C GLY A 557 37.14 -0.02 35.98
N ALA A 558 36.48 1.14 35.95
CA ALA A 558 35.23 1.33 35.22
C ALA A 558 35.49 1.98 33.84
N ASP A 559 34.91 1.43 32.77
CA ASP A 559 35.05 1.98 31.41
C ASP A 559 34.08 3.15 31.13
N GLU A 560 33.01 3.32 31.92
CA GLU A 560 32.04 4.42 31.77
C GLU A 560 31.33 4.73 33.10
N ILE A 561 31.04 6.01 33.38
CA ILE A 561 30.28 6.46 34.55
C ILE A 561 29.08 7.28 34.07
N GLU A 562 27.87 6.82 34.40
CA GLU A 562 26.62 7.48 34.03
C GLU A 562 25.91 7.99 35.30
N VAL A 563 25.69 9.31 35.39
CA VAL A 563 24.97 9.94 36.50
C VAL A 563 23.57 10.27 35.99
N ILE A 564 22.57 9.51 36.44
CA ILE A 564 21.17 9.74 36.09
C ILE A 564 20.56 10.62 37.19
N THR A 565 20.20 11.85 36.83
CA THR A 565 19.29 12.67 37.64
C THR A 565 17.89 12.50 37.07
N GLU A 566 16.91 12.05 37.87
CA GLU A 566 15.52 12.06 37.43
C GLU A 566 15.10 13.48 37.02
N ALA A 567 14.29 13.56 35.97
CA ALA A 567 13.81 14.80 35.38
C ALA A 567 13.26 15.77 36.46
N ILE A 568 13.84 16.96 36.53
CA ILE A 568 13.25 18.07 37.29
C ILE A 568 11.96 18.47 36.56
N SER A 569 10.80 17.99 37.04
CA SER A 569 9.50 18.51 36.59
C SER A 569 9.30 19.92 37.13
N ILE A 570 9.45 20.93 36.28
CA ILE A 570 9.13 22.33 36.59
C ILE A 570 7.73 22.63 36.08
N SER A 571 6.73 22.69 36.97
CA SER A 571 5.39 23.18 36.63
C SER A 571 5.34 24.71 36.72
N PHE A 572 5.06 25.41 35.62
CA PHE A 572 4.88 26.87 35.62
C PHE A 572 3.41 27.24 35.81
N ALA A 573 3.13 28.26 36.63
CA ALA A 573 1.79 28.87 36.70
C ALA A 573 1.52 29.71 35.42
N PRO A 574 0.30 29.70 34.84
CA PRO A 574 0.06 30.18 33.47
C PRO A 574 0.25 31.69 33.23
N GLU A 575 0.26 32.51 34.27
CA GLU A 575 0.09 33.96 34.12
C GLU A 575 1.38 34.77 33.87
N LYS A 576 2.55 34.12 33.72
CA LYS A 576 3.83 34.82 33.44
C LYS A 576 4.55 34.44 32.14
N LEU A 577 4.02 33.51 31.35
CA LEU A 577 4.69 33.03 30.13
C LEU A 577 4.41 33.86 28.86
N GLN A 578 3.51 34.84 28.90
CA GLN A 578 3.04 35.51 27.69
C GLN A 578 3.79 36.79 27.29
N LYS A 579 4.87 37.17 27.97
CA LYS A 579 5.55 38.45 27.66
C LYS A 579 6.91 38.37 26.98
N ASP A 580 7.65 37.25 27.07
CA ASP A 580 9.06 37.25 26.65
C ASP A 580 9.49 36.16 25.65
N PHE A 581 8.59 35.38 25.05
CA PHE A 581 8.99 34.35 24.07
C PHE A 581 8.21 34.46 22.75
N GLN A 582 8.77 35.23 21.82
CA GLN A 582 8.44 35.22 20.38
C GLN A 582 9.62 34.59 19.63
N SER A 583 9.72 33.27 19.66
CA SER A 583 10.35 32.37 18.67
C SER A 583 10.73 31.03 19.32
N THR A 584 10.55 29.96 18.55
CA THR A 584 10.96 28.59 18.85
C THR A 584 12.49 28.49 18.93
N GLN A 585 13.03 28.30 20.13
CA GLN A 585 14.39 27.76 20.32
C GLN A 585 14.36 26.63 21.36
N LEU A 586 14.91 25.48 20.99
CA LEU A 586 15.22 24.38 21.90
C LEU A 586 16.27 24.85 22.93
N LEU A 587 16.02 24.60 24.21
CA LEU A 587 17.06 24.68 25.25
C LEU A 587 17.93 23.42 25.18
N GLN A 588 19.18 23.58 24.75
CA GLN A 588 20.22 22.56 24.87
C GLN A 588 20.95 22.76 26.21
N PHE A 589 21.01 21.73 27.05
CA PHE A 589 21.87 21.71 28.23
C PHE A 589 23.22 21.10 27.85
N ILE A 590 24.32 21.83 28.06
CA ILE A 590 25.69 21.30 27.97
C ILE A 590 26.18 21.09 29.40
N VAL A 591 26.40 19.83 29.78
CA VAL A 591 27.09 19.50 31.04
C VAL A 591 28.58 19.44 30.72
N GLN A 592 29.35 20.41 31.20
CA GLN A 592 30.81 20.37 31.18
C GLN A 592 31.31 19.72 32.47
N VAL A 593 31.98 18.58 32.33
CA VAL A 593 32.74 17.94 33.41
C VAL A 593 34.19 18.41 33.27
N THR A 594 34.76 19.03 34.31
CA THR A 594 36.21 19.30 34.43
C THR A 594 36.77 18.59 35.63
#